data_AF-A0A075R3D7-F1
#
_entry.id   AF-A0A075R3D7-F1
#
_cell.length_a   1.000
_cell.length_b   1.000
_cell.length_c   1.000
_cell.angle_alpha   90.00
_cell.angle_beta   90.00
_cell.angle_gamma   90.00
#
_symmetry.space_group_name_H-M   'P 1'
#
loop_
_entity.id
_entity.type
_entity.pdbx_description
1 polymer ?
#
loop_
_entity_poly.entity_id
_entity_poly.type
_entity_poly.pdbx_seq_one_letter_code
_entity_poly.pdbx_strand_id
1 'polypeptide(L)' 'MRTYTFLFETKTNRWEERVEANSMLDAARKAKVLAIEKSKALATKIMFSFYHVRAV' A
#
# COMPACT_ATOMS: atom_id res chain seq x y z
N MET A 1 4.74 8.95 -15.05
CA MET A 1 4.62 8.46 -13.65
C MET A 1 3.36 7.61 -13.56
N ARG A 2 3.26 6.63 -12.66
CA ARG A 2 2.05 5.80 -12.53
C ARG A 2 1.58 5.81 -11.08
N THR A 3 0.27 5.77 -10.89
CA THR A 3 -0.33 5.60 -9.58
C THR A 3 -0.68 4.13 -9.40
N TYR A 4 -0.06 3.50 -8.40
CA TYR A 4 -0.30 2.13 -8.00
C TYR A 4 -1.19 2.13 -6.76
N THR A 5 -2.34 1.48 -6.85
CA THR A 5 -3.25 1.31 -5.72
C THR A 5 -2.98 -0.04 -5.06
N PHE A 6 -2.69 0.01 -3.77
CA PHE A 6 -2.57 -1.15 -2.90
C PHE A 6 -3.77 -1.21 -1.98
N LEU A 7 -4.18 -2.42 -1.67
CA LEU A 7 -5.23 -2.68 -0.73
C LEU A 7 -4.59 -3.08 0.60
N PHE A 8 -4.89 -2.31 1.64
CA PHE A 8 -4.40 -2.52 2.99
C PHE A 8 -5.52 -3.11 3.83
N GLU A 9 -5.21 -4.16 4.57
CA GLU A 9 -6.17 -4.90 5.36
C GLU A 9 -5.61 -5.18 6.76
N THR A 10 -6.45 -4.99 7.76
CA THR A 10 -6.26 -5.49 9.12
C THR A 10 -7.35 -6.53 9.40
N LYS A 11 -7.39 -7.07 10.63
CA LYS A 11 -8.47 -7.97 11.04
C LYS A 11 -9.87 -7.33 11.00
N THR A 12 -9.96 -6.00 11.08
CA THR A 12 -11.23 -5.28 11.27
C THR A 12 -11.50 -4.23 10.21
N ASN A 13 -10.49 -3.79 9.47
CA ASN A 13 -10.62 -2.70 8.50
C ASN A 13 -9.89 -3.04 7.20
N ARG A 14 -10.39 -2.47 6.10
CA ARG A 14 -9.81 -2.57 4.77
C ARG A 14 -9.93 -1.23 4.06
N TRP A 15 -8.84 -0.77 3.44
CA TRP A 15 -8.82 0.50 2.71
C TRP A 15 -7.80 0.47 1.58
N GLU A 16 -7.85 1.48 0.71
CA GLU A 16 -6.92 1.65 -0.42
C GLU A 16 -5.82 2.67 -0.07
N GLU A 17 -4.58 2.35 -0.44
CA GLU A 17 -3.42 3.24 -0.38
C GLU A 17 -2.89 3.48 -1.79
N ARG A 18 -2.74 4.76 -2.17
CA ARG A 18 -2.26 5.16 -3.49
C ARG A 18 -0.79 5.54 -3.40
N VAL A 19 0.03 4.93 -4.25
CA VAL A 19 1.47 5.11 -4.27
C VAL A 19 1.91 5.51 -5.67
N GLU A 20 2.55 6.68 -5.78
CA GLU A 20 3.13 7.12 -7.03
C GLU A 20 4.56 6.57 -7.18
N ALA A 21 4.80 5.90 -8.31
CA ALA A 21 6.09 5.30 -8.61
C ALA A 21 6.31 5.18 -10.13
N ASN A 22 7.57 4.99 -10.50
CA ASN A 22 7.96 4.72 -11.90
C ASN A 22 7.83 3.24 -12.26
N SER A 23 7.83 2.35 -11.27
CA SER A 23 7.73 0.91 -11.44
C SER A 23 6.88 0.27 -10.34
N MET A 24 6.35 -0.93 -10.62
CA MET A 24 5.59 -1.72 -9.64
C MET A 24 6.47 -2.13 -8.45
N LEU A 25 7.75 -2.41 -8.69
CA LEU A 25 8.69 -2.80 -7.64
C LEU A 25 8.93 -1.64 -6.65
N ASP A 26 9.12 -0.42 -7.17
CA ASP A 26 9.27 0.77 -6.33
C ASP A 26 7.98 1.07 -5.57
N ALA A 27 6.83 0.89 -6.23
CA ALA A 27 5.53 1.04 -5.59
C ALA A 27 5.34 0.04 -4.44
N ALA A 28 5.69 -1.23 -4.65
CA ALA A 28 5.59 -2.28 -3.63
C ALA A 28 6.54 -2.04 -2.45
N ARG A 29 7.77 -1.54 -2.70
CA ARG A 29 8.69 -1.14 -1.64
C ARG A 29 8.12 0.00 -0.79
N LYS A 30 7.59 1.04 -1.43
CA LYS A 30 6.92 2.15 -0.74
C LYS A 30 5.69 1.68 0.05
N ALA A 31 4.85 0.84 -0.56
CA ALA A 31 3.68 0.26 0.12
C ALA A 31 4.07 -0.58 1.34
N LYS A 32 5.15 -1.36 1.26
CA LYS A 32 5.67 -2.12 2.41
C LYS A 32 6.10 -1.20 3.56
N VAL A 33 6.83 -0.12 3.26
CA VAL A 33 7.25 0.86 4.27
C VAL A 33 6.03 1.49 4.92
N LEU A 34 5.05 1.95 4.14
CA LEU A 34 3.79 2.51 4.63
C LEU A 34 3.02 1.51 5.51
N ALA A 35 2.95 0.23 5.12
CA ALA A 35 2.29 -0.80 5.89
C ALA A 35 2.97 -1.02 7.25
N ILE A 36 4.31 -0.99 7.31
CA ILE A 36 5.07 -1.12 8.56
C ILE A 36 4.83 0.09 9.47
N GLU A 37 4.90 1.30 8.93
CA GLU A 37 4.68 2.54 9.70
C GLU A 37 3.27 2.59 10.28
N LYS A 38 2.25 2.32 9.46
CA LYS A 38 0.85 2.27 9.91
C LYS A 38 0.60 1.12 10.87
N SER A 39 1.25 -0.02 10.68
CA SER A 39 1.13 -1.16 11.60
C SER A 39 1.63 -0.81 13.00
N LYS A 40 2.74 -0.06 13.09
CA LYS A 40 3.26 0.45 14.36
C LYS A 40 2.32 1.50 14.97
N ALA A 41 1.84 2.46 14.17
CA ALA A 41 0.96 3.53 14.64
C ALA A 41 -0.39 3.01 15.15
N LEU A 42 -0.94 1.97 14.52
CA LEU A 42 -2.23 1.37 14.88
C LEU A 42 -2.08 0.16 15.82
N ALA A 43 -0.86 -0.21 16.22
CA ALA A 43 -0.55 -1.40 17.00
C ALA A 43 -1.23 -2.69 16.47
N THR A 44 -1.35 -2.82 15.14
CA THR A 44 -2.05 -3.93 14.49
C THR A 44 -1.32 -4.39 13.24
N LYS A 45 -1.39 -5.68 12.92
CA LYS A 45 -0.76 -6.23 11.71
C LYS A 45 -1.54 -5.78 10.48
N ILE A 46 -0.85 -5.14 9.53
CA ILE A 46 -1.39 -4.76 8.23
C ILE A 46 -0.84 -5.71 7.17
N MET A 47 -1.75 -6.32 6.41
CA MET A 47 -1.43 -7.00 5.16
C MET A 47 -1.68 -6.04 4.01
N PHE A 48 -0.89 -6.13 2.95
CA PHE A 48 -1.10 -5.34 1.75
C PHE A 48 -0.98 -6.21 0.50
N SER A 49 -1.82 -5.91 -0.49
CA SER A 49 -1.82 -6.57 -1.79
C SER A 49 -1.99 -5.54 -2.90
N PHE A 50 -1.51 -5.87 -4.11
CA PHE A 50 -1.73 -5.02 -5.26
C PHE A 50 -3.20 -5.07 -5.69
N TYR A 51 -3.79 -3.90 -6.00
CA TYR A 51 -5.16 -3.81 -6.48
C TYR A 51 -5.24 -3.44 -7.96
N HIS A 52 -4.78 -2.24 -8.33
CA HIS A 52 -4.72 -1.83 -9.73
C HIS A 52 -3.68 -0.73 -9.95
N VAL A 53 -3.35 -0.47 -11.22
CA VAL A 53 -2.49 0.64 -11.63
C VAL A 53 -3.24 1.54 -12.60
N ARG A 54 -3.12 2.86 -12.41
CA ARG A 54 -3.59 3.86 -13.37
C ARG A 54 -2.38 4.63 -13.89
N ALA A 55 -2.26 4.70 -15.21
CA ALA A 55 -1.35 5.65 -15.84
C ALA A 55 -1.97 7.04 -15.68
N VAL A 56 -1.18 7.98 -15.16
CA VAL A 56 -1.54 9.40 -15.14
C VAL A 56 -1.16 9.99 -16.48
#